data_AF-A0A524D063-F1
#
_entry.id   AF-A0A524D063-F1
#
_cell.length_a   1.000
_cell.length_b   1.000
_cell.length_c   1.000
_cell.angle_alpha   90.00
_cell.angle_beta   90.00
_cell.angle_gamma   90.00
#
_symmetry.space_group_name_H-M   'P 1'
#
loop_
_entity.id
_entity.type
_entity.pdbx_description
1 polymer ?
#
loop_
_entity_poly.entity_id
_entity_poly.type
_entity_poly.pdbx_seq_one_letter_code
_entity_poly.pdbx_strand_id
1 'polypeptide(L)'
;MSWKRDSLNRLFNPGAVAVIGASEKPEKLGALSLLALSTFEGKVYPINPKHEQLAGKKCYKSVEETPKQVDLALVAVGPQQVLDAVTSCADAGVGGAVVFSAGFKELGGVGIEHQKRLKEVANAGRVAVIGPNCLGAGNLDIGLNATFFPHPVEMGNGNVALVS
;
A
#
# COMPACT_ATOMS: atom_id res chain seq x y z
N MET A 1 -15.10 -10.76 -14.11
CA MET A 1 -14.06 -9.77 -14.50
C MET A 1 -14.33 -8.33 -14.02
N SER A 2 -15.53 -7.99 -13.52
CA SER A 2 -15.87 -6.61 -13.07
C SER A 2 -14.98 -6.08 -11.94
N TRP A 3 -14.78 -6.86 -10.87
CA TRP A 3 -14.12 -6.38 -9.66
C TRP A 3 -12.68 -5.86 -9.88
N LYS A 4 -11.95 -6.41 -10.86
CA LYS A 4 -10.57 -5.98 -11.11
C LYS A 4 -10.50 -4.53 -11.56
N ARG A 5 -11.44 -4.08 -12.39
CA ARG A 5 -11.49 -2.69 -12.86
C ARG A 5 -11.84 -1.75 -11.72
N ASP A 6 -12.80 -2.14 -10.87
CA ASP A 6 -13.21 -1.37 -9.70
C ASP A 6 -12.05 -1.25 -8.69
N SER A 7 -11.36 -2.36 -8.41
CA SER A 7 -10.21 -2.40 -7.51
C SER A 7 -9.00 -1.61 -8.05
N LEU A 8 -8.73 -1.67 -9.36
CA LEU A 8 -7.72 -0.80 -9.99
C LEU A 8 -8.10 0.67 -9.90
N ASN A 9 -9.39 1.00 -10.08
CA ASN A 9 -9.85 2.38 -9.89
C ASN A 9 -9.62 2.85 -8.44
N ARG A 10 -9.92 2.01 -7.45
CA ARG A 10 -9.64 2.33 -6.03
C ARG A 10 -8.14 2.44 -5.72
N LEU A 11 -7.29 1.69 -6.43
CA LEU A 11 -5.84 1.78 -6.28
C LEU A 11 -5.29 3.11 -6.80
N PHE A 12 -5.74 3.57 -7.97
CA PHE A 12 -5.22 4.81 -8.59
C PHE A 12 -6.01 6.08 -8.21
N ASN A 13 -7.24 5.93 -7.71
CA ASN A 13 -8.10 7.02 -7.25
C ASN A 13 -8.65 6.76 -5.83
N PRO A 14 -7.79 6.51 -4.82
CA PRO A 14 -8.23 6.27 -3.46
C PRO A 14 -8.75 7.55 -2.80
N GLY A 15 -9.79 7.44 -1.97
CA GLY A 15 -10.17 8.49 -1.02
C GLY A 15 -9.45 8.34 0.32
N ALA A 16 -9.01 7.13 0.65
CA ALA A 16 -8.23 6.82 1.85
C ALA A 16 -7.13 5.79 1.60
N VAL A 17 -5.95 6.06 2.15
CA VAL A 17 -4.75 5.21 2.06
C VAL A 17 -4.32 4.77 3.46
N ALA A 18 -4.08 3.48 3.66
CA ALA A 18 -3.44 2.94 4.84
C ALA A 18 -1.95 2.68 4.58
N VAL A 19 -1.09 2.97 5.55
CA VAL A 19 0.33 2.62 5.49
C VAL A 19 0.61 1.55 6.55
N ILE A 20 0.64 0.28 6.13
CA ILE A 20 0.89 -0.87 6.99
C ILE A 20 2.38 -1.06 7.19
N GLY A 21 2.82 -1.07 8.44
CA GLY A 21 4.25 -1.00 8.76
C GLY A 21 4.75 0.44 8.84
N ALA A 22 3.85 1.40 9.09
CA ALA A 22 4.21 2.78 9.41
C ALA A 22 5.24 2.83 10.56
N SER A 23 6.14 3.81 10.54
CA SER A 23 7.28 3.87 11.46
C SER A 23 7.62 5.31 11.81
N GLU A 24 8.14 5.54 13.02
CA GLU A 24 8.78 6.81 13.41
C GLU A 24 10.21 6.93 12.90
N LYS A 25 10.85 5.78 12.63
CA LYS A 25 12.23 5.72 12.14
C LYS A 25 12.29 6.15 10.67
N PRO A 26 12.97 7.26 10.33
CA PRO A 26 12.88 7.90 9.02
C PRO A 26 13.43 7.05 7.87
N GLU A 27 14.34 6.12 8.14
CA GLU A 27 14.94 5.24 7.14
C GLU A 27 14.04 4.06 6.75
N LYS A 28 12.95 3.82 7.49
CA LYS A 28 12.03 2.71 7.21
C LYS A 28 11.06 3.07 6.10
N LEU A 29 10.77 2.10 5.23
CA LEU A 29 9.86 2.28 4.10
C LEU A 29 8.49 2.84 4.51
N GLY A 30 7.95 2.43 5.66
CA GLY A 30 6.69 2.97 6.18
C GLY A 30 6.74 4.45 6.56
N ALA A 31 7.87 4.95 7.09
CA ALA A 31 8.05 6.36 7.38
C ALA A 31 8.19 7.17 6.07
N LEU A 32 8.98 6.66 5.13
CA LEU A 32 9.16 7.27 3.81
C LEU A 32 7.86 7.31 3.01
N SER A 33 7.02 6.27 3.12
CA SER A 33 5.70 6.23 2.47
C SER A 33 4.74 7.27 3.05
N LEU A 34 4.77 7.50 4.36
CA LEU A 34 4.00 8.59 4.99
C LEU A 34 4.46 9.97 4.48
N LEU A 35 5.77 10.16 4.31
CA LEU A 35 6.33 11.40 3.77
C LEU A 35 5.98 11.58 2.29
N ALA A 36 6.03 10.50 1.51
CA ALA A 36 5.64 10.50 0.09
C ALA A 36 4.17 10.93 -0.09
N LEU A 37 3.29 10.53 0.82
CA LEU A 37 1.87 10.93 0.83
C LEU A 37 1.60 12.32 1.44
N SER A 38 2.62 13.17 1.64
CA SER A 38 2.43 14.49 2.27
C SER A 38 1.55 15.45 1.46
N THR A 39 1.52 15.31 0.13
CA THR A 39 0.70 16.10 -0.79
C THR A 39 -0.59 15.41 -1.22
N PHE A 40 -0.84 14.19 -0.73
CA PHE A 40 -2.05 13.45 -1.08
C PHE A 40 -3.29 14.10 -0.45
N GLU A 41 -4.29 14.38 -1.29
CA GLU A 41 -5.48 15.13 -0.87
C GLU A 41 -6.46 14.30 -0.01
N GLY A 42 -6.35 12.97 -0.09
CA GLY A 42 -7.20 12.05 0.66
C GLY A 42 -6.78 11.84 2.12
N LYS A 43 -7.39 10.83 2.76
CA LYS A 43 -7.03 10.46 4.14
C LYS A 43 -5.86 9.49 4.15
N VAL A 44 -4.93 9.70 5.08
CA VAL A 44 -3.79 8.79 5.32
C VAL A 44 -3.89 8.23 6.73
N TYR A 45 -3.89 6.91 6.85
CA TYR A 45 -3.96 6.18 8.11
C TYR A 45 -2.66 5.38 8.35
N PRO A 46 -1.78 5.82 9.26
CA PRO A 46 -0.66 5.00 9.71
C PRO A 46 -1.17 3.78 10.46
N ILE A 47 -0.69 2.58 10.09
CA ILE A 47 -1.05 1.32 10.75
C ILE A 47 0.22 0.70 11.34
N ASN A 48 0.29 0.69 12.67
CA ASN A 48 1.31 0.00 13.44
C ASN A 48 0.83 -0.20 14.89
N PRO A 49 0.67 -1.45 15.37
CA PRO A 49 0.11 -1.73 16.69
C PRO A 49 0.98 -1.28 17.87
N LYS A 50 2.24 -0.88 17.62
CA LYS A 50 3.19 -0.44 18.65
C LYS A 50 3.17 1.07 18.91
N HIS A 51 2.44 1.83 18.10
CA HIS A 51 2.41 3.30 18.21
C HIS A 51 0.95 3.80 18.26
N GLU A 52 0.72 4.84 19.05
CA GLU A 52 -0.57 5.54 19.10
C GLU A 52 -0.65 6.73 18.14
N GLN A 53 0.51 7.30 17.78
CA GLN A 53 0.63 8.43 16.87
C GLN A 53 1.92 8.33 16.04
N LEU A 54 1.83 8.65 14.74
CA LEU A 54 2.96 8.71 13.81
C LEU A 54 2.74 9.85 12.82
N ALA A 55 3.81 10.59 12.48
CA ALA A 55 3.76 11.73 11.54
C ALA A 55 2.62 12.74 11.85
N GLY A 56 2.38 13.02 13.14
CA GLY A 56 1.31 13.92 13.59
C GLY A 56 -0.12 13.39 13.38
N LYS A 57 -0.28 12.11 13.02
CA LYS A 57 -1.58 11.46 12.77
C LYS A 57 -1.80 10.32 13.77
N LYS A 58 -3.05 10.10 14.17
CA LYS A 58 -3.42 8.90 14.95
C LYS A 58 -2.99 7.64 14.21
N CYS A 59 -2.29 6.75 14.90
CA CYS A 59 -1.88 5.45 14.40
C CYS A 59 -2.88 4.40 14.88
N TYR A 60 -3.24 3.47 13.99
CA TYR A 60 -4.20 2.40 14.26
C TYR A 60 -3.47 1.06 14.37
N LYS A 61 -4.04 0.11 15.10
CA LYS A 61 -3.40 -1.21 15.26
C LYS A 61 -3.57 -2.09 14.03
N SER A 62 -4.69 -1.91 13.33
CA SER A 62 -5.02 -2.64 12.12
C SER A 62 -5.86 -1.77 11.18
N VAL A 63 -6.07 -2.23 9.95
CA VAL A 63 -6.83 -1.48 8.92
C VAL A 63 -8.31 -1.40 9.29
N GLU A 64 -8.84 -2.43 9.93
CA GLU A 64 -10.24 -2.54 10.37
C GLU A 64 -10.63 -1.50 11.43
N GLU A 65 -9.65 -0.99 12.19
CA GLU A 65 -9.89 0.05 13.21
C GLU A 65 -10.01 1.46 12.61
N THR A 66 -9.76 1.62 11.31
CA THR A 66 -9.83 2.93 10.67
C THR A 66 -11.27 3.45 10.56
N PRO A 67 -11.51 4.77 10.73
CA PRO A 67 -12.87 5.32 10.81
C PRO A 67 -13.57 5.41 9.44
N LYS A 68 -12.82 5.23 8.34
CA LYS A 68 -13.34 5.21 6.97
C LYS A 68 -12.78 3.98 6.28
N GLN A 69 -13.57 3.41 5.37
CA GLN A 69 -13.11 2.35 4.50
C GLN A 69 -11.85 2.80 3.74
N VAL A 70 -10.81 1.96 3.78
CA VAL A 70 -9.55 2.18 3.08
C VAL A 70 -9.68 1.69 1.65
N ASP A 71 -9.20 2.47 0.68
CA ASP A 71 -9.20 2.12 -0.73
C ASP A 71 -7.89 1.49 -1.16
N LEU A 72 -6.77 1.99 -0.63
CA LEU A 72 -5.43 1.55 -0.96
C LEU A 72 -4.61 1.28 0.31
N ALA A 73 -3.93 0.14 0.37
CA ALA A 73 -2.93 -0.15 1.40
C ALA A 73 -1.51 -0.11 0.81
N LEU A 74 -0.59 0.62 1.44
CA LEU A 74 0.84 0.52 1.20
C LEU A 74 1.44 -0.44 2.24
N VAL A 75 1.94 -1.58 1.79
CA VAL A 75 2.41 -2.67 2.64
C VAL A 75 3.94 -2.61 2.74
N ALA A 76 4.42 -2.05 3.85
CA ALA A 76 5.82 -1.78 4.15
C ALA A 76 6.36 -2.67 5.29
N VAL A 77 5.93 -3.94 5.34
CA VAL A 77 6.35 -4.94 6.34
C VAL A 77 7.34 -5.95 5.76
N GLY A 78 7.93 -6.82 6.58
CA GLY A 78 8.77 -7.91 6.09
C GLY A 78 7.96 -8.99 5.33
N PRO A 79 8.59 -9.78 4.44
CA PRO A 79 7.90 -10.77 3.59
C PRO A 79 7.02 -11.76 4.36
N GLN A 80 7.44 -12.14 5.57
CA GLN A 80 6.68 -13.05 6.44
C GLN A 80 5.34 -12.48 6.91
N GLN A 81 5.20 -11.15 6.97
CA GLN A 81 3.99 -10.46 7.44
C GLN A 81 3.09 -9.98 6.30
N VAL A 82 3.56 -10.05 5.05
CA VAL A 82 2.80 -9.56 3.88
C VAL A 82 1.49 -10.33 3.71
N LEU A 83 1.51 -11.65 3.90
CA LEU A 83 0.31 -12.45 3.70
C LEU A 83 -0.79 -12.09 4.70
N ASP A 84 -0.43 -11.92 5.96
CA ASP A 84 -1.36 -11.50 7.02
C ASP A 84 -1.89 -10.08 6.75
N ALA A 85 -1.00 -9.16 6.36
CA ALA A 85 -1.39 -7.79 6.01
C ALA A 85 -2.39 -7.74 4.85
N VAL A 86 -2.16 -8.52 3.79
CA VAL A 86 -3.05 -8.54 2.62
C VAL A 86 -4.36 -9.30 2.92
N THR A 87 -4.33 -10.27 3.82
CA THR A 87 -5.55 -10.93 4.33
C THR A 87 -6.41 -9.96 5.12
N SER A 88 -5.82 -9.19 6.05
CA SER A 88 -6.52 -8.10 6.77
C SER A 88 -7.10 -7.06 5.80
N CYS A 89 -6.34 -6.67 4.76
CA CYS A 89 -6.87 -5.80 3.71
C CYS A 89 -8.09 -6.41 2.99
N ALA A 90 -8.05 -7.69 2.67
CA ALA A 90 -9.16 -8.39 2.03
C ALA A 90 -10.40 -8.41 2.93
N ASP A 91 -10.23 -8.76 4.21
CA ASP A 91 -11.31 -8.83 5.20
C ASP A 91 -11.91 -7.45 5.49
N ALA A 92 -11.09 -6.40 5.49
CA ALA A 92 -11.51 -5.00 5.61
C ALA A 92 -12.12 -4.40 4.33
N GLY A 93 -12.15 -5.15 3.22
CA GLY A 93 -12.71 -4.69 1.95
C GLY A 93 -11.89 -3.58 1.27
N VAL A 94 -10.56 -3.61 1.43
CA VAL A 94 -9.63 -2.70 0.74
C VAL A 94 -9.65 -2.96 -0.76
N GLY A 95 -9.61 -1.90 -1.56
CA GLY A 95 -9.68 -2.01 -3.02
C GLY A 95 -8.36 -2.49 -3.65
N GLY A 96 -7.24 -1.95 -3.19
CA GLY A 96 -5.92 -2.29 -3.70
C GLY A 96 -4.82 -2.30 -2.65
N ALA A 97 -3.72 -2.98 -2.96
CA ALA A 97 -2.52 -3.01 -2.15
C ALA A 97 -1.27 -2.85 -3.01
N VAL A 98 -0.35 -2.00 -2.57
CA VAL A 98 1.00 -1.90 -3.11
C VAL A 98 1.92 -2.59 -2.12
N VAL A 99 2.59 -3.65 -2.56
CA VAL A 99 3.45 -4.48 -1.71
C VAL A 99 4.92 -4.22 -2.06
N PHE A 100 5.64 -3.55 -1.16
CA PHE A 100 7.03 -3.17 -1.39
C PHE A 100 8.01 -4.32 -1.17
N SER A 101 7.69 -5.24 -0.25
CA SER A 101 8.61 -6.26 0.24
C SER A 101 9.13 -7.17 -0.86
N ALA A 102 10.45 -7.34 -0.91
CA ALA A 102 11.09 -8.45 -1.61
C ALA A 102 11.04 -9.75 -0.77
N GLY A 103 11.53 -10.86 -1.30
CA GLY A 103 11.52 -12.18 -0.68
C GLY A 103 10.54 -13.19 -1.31
N PHE A 104 10.07 -12.94 -2.52
CA PHE A 104 9.03 -13.72 -3.20
C PHE A 104 9.61 -14.53 -4.38
N LYS A 105 8.88 -14.69 -5.49
CA LYS A 105 9.26 -15.57 -6.61
C LYS A 105 10.66 -15.26 -7.15
N GLU A 106 11.11 -14.01 -7.06
CA GLU A 106 12.44 -13.57 -7.47
C GLU A 106 13.58 -14.28 -6.74
N LEU A 107 13.35 -14.81 -5.53
CA LEU A 107 14.34 -15.61 -4.80
C LEU A 107 14.20 -17.13 -5.02
N GLY A 108 13.17 -17.57 -5.75
CA GLY A 108 12.86 -18.99 -5.92
C GLY A 108 12.43 -19.68 -4.62
N GLY A 109 12.46 -21.03 -4.61
CA GLY A 109 12.16 -21.84 -3.44
C GLY A 109 10.81 -21.50 -2.78
N VAL A 110 10.84 -21.22 -1.47
CA VAL A 110 9.65 -20.85 -0.68
C VAL A 110 8.96 -19.57 -1.16
N GLY A 111 9.71 -18.65 -1.80
CA GLY A 111 9.19 -17.39 -2.30
C GLY A 111 8.16 -17.55 -3.42
N ILE A 112 8.25 -18.65 -4.19
CA ILE A 112 7.27 -19.01 -5.23
C ILE A 112 5.92 -19.31 -4.57
N GLU A 113 5.91 -20.11 -3.51
CA GLU A 113 4.69 -20.50 -2.80
C GLU A 113 4.09 -19.30 -2.05
N HIS A 114 4.92 -18.46 -1.43
CA HIS A 114 4.45 -17.21 -0.82
C HIS A 114 3.76 -16.29 -1.84
N GLN A 115 4.32 -16.13 -3.04
CA GLN A 115 3.70 -15.28 -4.07
C GLN A 115 2.41 -15.89 -4.61
N LYS A 116 2.38 -17.22 -4.78
CA LYS A 116 1.16 -17.93 -5.16
C LYS A 116 0.07 -17.72 -4.11
N ARG A 117 0.39 -17.88 -2.83
CA ARG A 117 -0.56 -17.70 -1.74
C ARG A 117 -1.05 -16.26 -1.63
N LEU A 118 -0.16 -15.28 -1.79
CA LEU A 118 -0.52 -13.87 -1.89
C LEU A 118 -1.53 -13.62 -3.01
N LYS A 119 -1.30 -14.19 -4.19
CA LYS A 119 -2.22 -14.10 -5.34
C LYS A 119 -3.58 -14.74 -5.04
N GLU A 120 -3.63 -15.87 -4.34
CA GLU A 120 -4.87 -16.52 -3.95
C GLU A 120 -5.70 -15.64 -3.01
N VAL A 121 -5.09 -15.13 -1.93
CA VAL A 121 -5.76 -14.24 -0.96
C VAL A 121 -6.27 -12.98 -1.65
N ALA A 122 -5.44 -12.32 -2.45
CA ALA A 122 -5.82 -11.10 -3.17
C ALA A 122 -7.02 -11.32 -4.11
N ASN A 123 -7.05 -12.43 -4.85
CA ASN A 123 -8.18 -12.73 -5.75
C ASN A 123 -9.45 -13.08 -4.98
N ALA A 124 -9.34 -13.84 -3.88
CA ALA A 124 -10.48 -14.19 -3.04
C ALA A 124 -11.10 -12.93 -2.41
N GLY A 125 -10.25 -12.03 -1.89
CA GLY A 125 -10.61 -10.75 -1.30
C GLY A 125 -10.95 -9.63 -2.28
N ARG A 126 -10.77 -9.86 -3.59
CA ARG A 126 -10.94 -8.85 -4.65
C ARG A 126 -10.05 -7.60 -4.45
N VAL A 127 -8.84 -7.81 -3.95
CA VAL A 127 -7.82 -6.76 -3.77
C VAL A 127 -6.92 -6.73 -5.00
N ALA A 128 -6.81 -5.60 -5.69
CA ALA A 128 -5.81 -5.43 -6.75
C ALA A 128 -4.42 -5.26 -6.13
N VAL A 129 -3.43 -6.06 -6.55
CA VAL A 129 -2.07 -5.99 -5.99
C VAL A 129 -1.08 -5.49 -7.04
N ILE A 130 -0.30 -4.47 -6.69
CA ILE A 130 0.94 -4.10 -7.37
C ILE A 130 2.12 -4.63 -6.54
N GLY A 131 3.07 -5.28 -7.23
CA GLY A 131 4.17 -6.01 -6.59
C GLY A 131 3.86 -7.52 -6.43
N PRO A 132 4.49 -8.21 -5.46
CA PRO A 132 5.45 -7.69 -4.47
C PRO A 132 6.76 -7.24 -5.13
N ASN A 133 7.73 -6.78 -4.33
CA ASN A 133 9.02 -6.28 -4.80
C ASN A 133 8.90 -5.17 -5.86
N CYS A 134 8.25 -4.06 -5.48
CA CYS A 134 8.05 -2.92 -6.37
C CYS A 134 8.42 -1.61 -5.68
N LEU A 135 8.67 -0.56 -6.48
CA LEU A 135 8.82 0.80 -5.97
C LEU A 135 7.47 1.37 -5.51
N GLY A 136 6.41 1.04 -6.24
CA GLY A 136 5.04 1.48 -5.96
C GLY A 136 4.33 1.97 -7.21
N ALA A 137 3.37 2.88 -7.01
CA ALA A 137 2.58 3.50 -8.06
C ALA A 137 2.23 4.93 -7.68
N GLY A 138 1.56 5.65 -8.57
CA GLY A 138 1.07 6.98 -8.26
C GLY A 138 0.03 7.49 -9.25
N ASN A 139 -0.60 8.59 -8.86
CA ASN A 139 -1.49 9.39 -9.69
C ASN A 139 -1.28 10.87 -9.33
N LEU A 140 -0.68 11.61 -10.28
CA LEU A 140 -0.30 13.00 -10.06
C LEU A 140 -1.51 13.93 -9.93
N ASP A 141 -2.62 13.61 -10.60
CA ASP A 141 -3.83 14.45 -10.60
C ASP A 141 -4.47 14.62 -9.22
N ILE A 142 -4.14 13.73 -8.27
CA ILE A 142 -4.66 13.74 -6.89
C ILE A 142 -3.54 13.76 -5.84
N GLY A 143 -2.31 14.05 -6.25
CA GLY A 143 -1.13 14.03 -5.37
C GLY A 143 -0.82 12.65 -4.77
N LEU A 144 -1.27 11.55 -5.37
CA LEU A 144 -1.00 10.21 -4.88
C LEU A 144 0.42 9.78 -5.28
N ASN A 145 1.35 9.85 -4.33
CA ASN A 145 2.64 9.18 -4.42
C ASN A 145 2.63 7.92 -3.53
N ALA A 146 2.15 6.80 -4.07
CA ALA A 146 2.05 5.50 -3.40
C ALA A 146 3.37 4.70 -3.52
N THR A 147 4.49 5.37 -3.21
CA THR A 147 5.84 4.79 -3.16
C THR A 147 6.46 5.04 -1.79
N PHE A 148 7.65 4.49 -1.57
CA PHE A 148 8.53 4.88 -0.44
C PHE A 148 9.60 5.89 -0.86
N PHE A 149 9.42 6.57 -1.99
CA PHE A 149 10.34 7.59 -2.48
C PHE A 149 9.65 8.96 -2.49
N PRO A 150 9.83 9.79 -1.45
CA PRO A 150 9.39 11.17 -1.49
C PRO A 150 10.21 11.91 -2.53
N HIS A 151 9.63 12.18 -3.70
CA HIS A 151 10.36 12.79 -4.81
C HIS A 151 10.91 14.17 -4.38
N PRO A 152 12.21 14.44 -4.61
CA PRO A 152 12.83 15.72 -4.25
C PRO A 152 12.40 16.85 -5.20
N VAL A 153 11.73 16.51 -6.31
CA VAL A 153 11.23 17.44 -7.31
C VAL A 153 9.76 17.14 -7.51
N GLU A 154 8.93 18.18 -7.50
CA GLU A 154 7.52 18.05 -7.83
C GLU A 154 7.37 17.59 -9.28
N MET A 155 6.65 16.49 -9.48
CA MET A 155 6.30 16.04 -10.83
C MET A 155 5.10 16.85 -11.32
N GLY A 156 5.25 17.52 -12.45
CA GLY A 156 4.13 18.22 -13.09
C GLY A 156 3.11 17.23 -13.66
N ASN A 157 1.84 17.64 -13.67
CA ASN A 157 0.77 16.86 -14.28
C ASN A 157 1.00 16.69 -15.78
N GLY A 158 0.50 15.58 -16.33
CA GLY A 158 0.63 15.25 -17.75
C GLY A 158 -0.28 14.10 -18.17
N ASN A 159 -0.31 13.82 -19.46
CA ASN A 159 -1.15 12.79 -20.06
C ASN A 159 -0.38 11.49 -20.40
N VAL A 160 0.79 11.29 -19.79
CA VAL A 160 1.65 10.13 -19.99
C VAL A 160 1.62 9.24 -18.74
N ALA A 161 1.20 7.98 -18.91
CA ALA A 161 1.34 6.96 -17.90
C ALA A 161 2.57 6.09 -18.21
N LEU A 162 3.47 5.91 -17.23
CA LEU A 162 4.67 5.09 -17.34
C LEU A 162 4.54 3.82 -16.48
N VAL A 163 4.94 2.68 -17.04
CA VAL A 163 5.04 1.39 -16.34
C VAL A 163 6.43 0.80 -16.63
N SER A 164 7.14 0.36 -15.58
CA SER A 164 8.50 -0.21 -15.64
C SER A 164 8.61 -1.51 -14.87
#